data_AF-A0A538H0Q6-F1
#
_entry.id   AF-A0A538H0Q6-F1
#
_cell.length_a   1.000
_cell.length_b   1.000
_cell.length_c   1.000
_cell.angle_alpha   90.00
_cell.angle_beta   90.00
_cell.angle_gamma   90.00
#
_symmetry.space_group_name_H-M   'P 1'
#
loop_
_entity.id
_entity.type
_entity.pdbx_description
1 polymer ?
#
loop_
_entity_poly.entity_id
_entity_poly.type
_entity_poly.pdbx_seq_one_letter_code
_entity_poly.pdbx_strand_id
1 'polypeptide(L)'
;MWPERVERIAAFLRVSGVEGRLEELLPGAGPPAGQKLRADGFDGDGATVVALVPAARSVDERKLAAVGGYREIRPAPASDFPFEGARVFMDQSLLSVDGVWLEAGSPRHVLEVSPVQIARVTSAETADLLREG
;
A
#
# COMPACT_ATOMS: atom_id res chain seq x y z
N MET A 1 -11.68 -21.09 -5.84
CA MET A 1 -10.21 -21.13 -5.85
C MET A 1 -9.74 -19.77 -6.33
N TRP A 2 -8.83 -19.12 -5.61
CA TRP A 2 -8.32 -17.82 -6.00
C TRP A 2 -7.41 -17.91 -7.22
N PRO A 3 -7.35 -16.87 -8.08
CA PRO A 3 -6.29 -16.72 -9.06
C PRO A 3 -4.91 -16.72 -8.39
N GLU A 4 -3.87 -17.19 -9.07
CA GLU A 4 -2.52 -17.38 -8.49
C GLU A 4 -1.97 -16.13 -7.78
N ARG A 5 -2.09 -14.94 -8.40
CA ARG A 5 -1.64 -13.68 -7.79
C ARG A 5 -2.39 -13.36 -6.48
N VAL A 6 -3.68 -13.63 -6.47
CA VAL A 6 -4.55 -13.41 -5.30
C VAL A 6 -4.19 -14.41 -4.20
N GLU A 7 -3.97 -15.68 -4.55
CA GLU A 7 -3.59 -16.71 -3.58
C GLU A 7 -2.23 -16.42 -2.93
N ARG A 8 -1.24 -15.92 -3.69
CA ARG A 8 0.06 -15.52 -3.10
C ARG A 8 -0.10 -14.47 -2.01
N ILE A 9 -0.93 -13.46 -2.26
CA ILE A 9 -1.23 -12.40 -1.28
C ILE A 9 -2.00 -12.99 -0.09
N ALA A 10 -3.05 -13.77 -0.35
CA ALA A 10 -3.85 -14.40 0.71
C ALA A 10 -3.01 -15.32 1.62
N ALA A 11 -2.09 -16.09 1.03
CA ALA A 11 -1.16 -16.94 1.76
C ALA A 11 -0.19 -16.13 2.62
N PHE A 12 0.40 -15.05 2.08
CA PHE A 12 1.26 -14.16 2.84
C PHE A 12 0.54 -13.56 4.06
N LEU A 13 -0.67 -13.06 3.87
CA LEU A 13 -1.46 -12.45 4.95
C LEU A 13 -1.77 -13.46 6.06
N ARG A 14 -2.13 -14.68 5.67
CA ARG A 14 -2.42 -15.79 6.58
C ARG A 14 -1.19 -16.17 7.42
N VAL A 15 -0.04 -16.34 6.78
CA VAL A 15 1.22 -16.68 7.48
C VAL A 15 1.68 -15.54 8.38
N SER A 16 1.42 -14.29 8.00
CA SER A 16 1.81 -13.10 8.76
C SER A 16 0.84 -12.73 9.90
N GLY A 17 -0.20 -13.55 10.14
CA GLY A 17 -1.21 -13.30 11.16
C GLY A 17 -1.95 -11.98 10.95
N VAL A 18 -2.21 -11.62 9.69
CA VAL A 18 -3.05 -10.47 9.34
C VAL A 18 -4.49 -10.92 9.31
N GLU A 19 -5.33 -10.19 10.03
CA GLU A 19 -6.78 -10.34 10.00
C GLU A 19 -7.33 -9.35 8.98
N GLY A 20 -8.02 -9.85 7.96
CA GLY A 20 -8.58 -9.03 6.91
C GLY A 20 -9.62 -9.79 6.11
N ARG A 21 -10.47 -9.06 5.40
CA ARG A 21 -11.55 -9.61 4.59
C ARG A 21 -11.20 -9.50 3.11
N LEU A 22 -10.80 -10.62 2.53
CA LEU A 22 -10.55 -10.75 1.09
C LEU A 22 -11.85 -11.12 0.37
N GLU A 23 -12.23 -10.31 -0.62
CA GLU A 23 -13.47 -10.47 -1.39
C GLU A 23 -13.19 -10.38 -2.88
N GLU A 24 -14.01 -11.08 -3.68
CA GLU A 24 -14.09 -10.87 -5.12
C GLU A 24 -15.32 -10.03 -5.45
N LEU A 25 -15.09 -8.88 -6.09
CA LEU A 25 -16.13 -8.01 -6.59
C LEU A 25 -16.89 -8.69 -7.73
N LEU A 26 -18.22 -8.58 -7.66
CA LEU A 26 -19.11 -8.98 -8.76
C LEU A 26 -18.80 -8.15 -10.01
N PRO A 27 -18.98 -8.70 -11.22
CA PRO A 27 -18.85 -7.93 -12.45
C PRO A 27 -19.72 -6.66 -12.42
N GLY A 28 -19.12 -5.50 -12.72
CA GLY A 28 -19.81 -4.21 -12.72
C GLY A 28 -20.01 -3.59 -11.33
N ALA A 29 -19.62 -4.25 -10.24
CA ALA A 29 -19.61 -3.64 -8.92
C ALA A 29 -18.59 -2.49 -8.87
N GLY A 30 -19.01 -1.38 -8.27
CA GLY A 30 -18.11 -0.28 -7.95
C GLY A 30 -17.13 -0.67 -6.85
N PRO A 31 -16.07 0.12 -6.67
CA PRO A 31 -15.13 -0.12 -5.59
C PRO A 31 -15.82 0.01 -4.23
N PRO A 32 -15.35 -0.73 -3.20
CA PRO A 32 -15.92 -0.65 -1.85
C PRO A 32 -15.96 0.78 -1.30
N ALA A 33 -16.96 1.05 -0.47
CA ALA A 33 -17.04 2.29 0.29
C ALA A 33 -15.96 2.30 1.39
N GLY A 34 -15.36 3.47 1.63
CA GLY A 34 -14.33 3.66 2.65
C GLY A 34 -12.99 4.13 2.08
N GLN A 35 -11.98 4.20 2.95
CA GLN A 35 -10.66 4.68 2.59
C GLN A 35 -9.93 3.63 1.76
N LYS A 36 -9.43 4.03 0.59
CA LYS A 36 -8.59 3.17 -0.25
C LYS A 36 -7.12 3.47 -0.01
N LEU A 37 -6.32 2.42 0.00
CA LEU A 37 -4.87 2.46 0.04
C LEU A 37 -4.32 2.29 -1.37
N ARG A 38 -3.34 3.12 -1.73
CA ARG A 38 -2.55 2.98 -2.96
C ARG A 38 -1.08 2.82 -2.60
N ALA A 39 -0.39 1.98 -3.36
CA ALA A 39 1.07 1.83 -3.30
C ALA A 39 1.69 2.49 -4.53
N ASP A 40 2.42 3.58 -4.32
CA ASP A 40 3.16 4.30 -5.37
C ASP A 40 4.65 3.93 -5.29
N GLY A 41 5.26 3.61 -6.43
CA GLY A 41 6.68 3.23 -6.52
C GLY A 41 7.58 4.42 -6.81
N PHE A 42 8.77 4.40 -6.24
CA PHE A 42 9.81 5.40 -6.47
C PHE A 42 11.20 4.77 -6.51
N ASP A 43 12.10 5.41 -7.24
CA ASP A 43 13.55 5.23 -7.12
C ASP A 43 14.10 6.37 -6.26
N GLY A 44 14.70 6.02 -5.12
CA GLY A 44 15.37 6.96 -4.21
C GLY A 44 16.86 6.69 -4.17
N ASP A 45 17.66 7.48 -4.88
CA ASP A 45 19.10 7.27 -5.06
C ASP A 45 19.49 5.82 -5.46
N GLY A 46 18.70 5.18 -6.34
CA GLY A 46 18.90 3.79 -6.77
C GLY A 46 18.29 2.72 -5.86
N ALA A 47 17.65 3.11 -4.75
CA ALA A 47 16.89 2.20 -3.89
C ALA A 47 15.42 2.14 -4.31
N THR A 48 14.83 0.96 -4.29
CA THR A 48 13.39 0.79 -4.50
C THR A 48 12.62 1.27 -3.28
N VAL A 49 11.67 2.18 -3.50
CA VAL A 49 10.86 2.81 -2.46
C VAL A 49 9.39 2.63 -2.80
N VAL A 50 8.57 2.34 -1.78
CA VAL A 50 7.11 2.27 -1.90
C VAL A 50 6.49 3.24 -0.91
N ALA A 51 5.59 4.10 -1.38
CA ALA A 51 4.77 4.97 -0.54
C ALA A 51 3.33 4.45 -0.50
N LEU A 52 2.84 4.16 0.70
CA LEU A 52 1.47 3.75 0.99
C LEU A 52 0.65 4.97 1.39
N VAL A 53 -0.28 5.40 0.53
CA VAL A 53 -1.04 6.65 0.71
C VAL A 53 -2.55 6.45 0.47
N PRO A 54 -3.41 7.35 1.00
CA PRO A 54 -4.79 7.44 0.56
C PRO A 54 -4.89 7.56 -0.97
N ALA A 55 -5.67 6.70 -1.63
CA ALA A 55 -5.75 6.68 -3.09
C ALA A 55 -6.32 7.98 -3.72
N ALA A 56 -7.00 8.82 -2.93
CA ALA A 56 -7.50 10.12 -3.37
C ALA A 56 -6.47 11.26 -3.21
N ARG A 57 -5.28 10.96 -2.70
CA ARG A 57 -4.22 11.94 -2.41
C ARG A 57 -2.97 11.63 -3.22
N SER A 58 -2.08 12.59 -3.28
CA SER A 58 -0.81 12.50 -4.02
C SER A 58 0.36 12.58 -3.06
N VAL A 59 1.38 11.78 -3.33
CA VAL A 59 2.66 11.83 -2.61
C VAL A 59 3.35 13.18 -2.90
N ASP A 60 3.87 13.80 -1.85
CA ASP A 60 4.87 14.85 -1.93
C ASP A 60 6.27 14.21 -1.94
N GLU A 61 6.86 14.16 -3.13
CA GLU A 61 8.21 13.65 -3.36
C GLU A 61 9.26 14.33 -2.47
N ARG A 62 9.10 15.61 -2.12
CA ARG A 62 10.04 16.30 -1.24
C ARG A 62 9.96 15.78 0.19
N LYS A 63 8.74 15.53 0.68
CA LYS A 63 8.52 14.93 2.01
C LYS A 63 9.05 13.50 2.03
N LEU A 64 8.78 12.71 0.98
CA LEU A 64 9.28 11.35 0.86
C LEU A 64 10.81 11.29 0.78
N ALA A 65 11.44 12.17 0.00
CA ALA A 65 12.90 12.29 -0.04
C ALA A 65 13.48 12.66 1.32
N ALA A 66 12.88 13.63 2.01
CA ALA A 66 13.33 14.09 3.32
C ALA A 66 13.26 13.01 4.40
N VAL A 67 12.14 12.29 4.51
CA VAL A 67 12.00 11.20 5.49
C VAL A 67 12.86 9.99 5.12
N GLY A 68 13.00 9.71 3.83
CA GLY A 68 13.80 8.60 3.34
C GLY A 68 15.30 8.85 3.37
N GLY A 69 15.73 10.10 3.54
CA GLY A 69 17.15 10.48 3.48
C GLY A 69 17.72 10.46 2.06
N TYR A 70 16.88 10.65 1.05
CA TYR A 70 17.25 10.62 -0.37
C TYR A 70 17.60 12.02 -0.88
N ARG A 71 18.61 12.10 -1.73
CA ARG A 71 18.96 13.34 -2.44
C ARG A 71 18.04 13.57 -3.62
N GLU A 72 17.72 12.50 -4.33
CA GLU A 72 16.79 12.50 -5.44
C GLU A 72 15.77 11.39 -5.30
N ILE A 73 14.51 11.69 -5.64
CA ILE A 73 13.45 10.71 -5.74
C ILE A 73 12.72 10.88 -7.06
N ARG A 74 12.43 9.77 -7.73
CA ARG A 74 11.75 9.76 -9.04
C ARG A 74 10.65 8.71 -9.06
N PRO A 75 9.51 8.95 -9.72
CA PRO A 75 8.49 7.92 -9.91
C PRO A 75 9.07 6.68 -10.61
N ALA A 76 8.67 5.51 -10.11
CA ALA A 76 9.02 4.21 -10.66
C ALA A 76 7.82 3.25 -10.52
N PRO A 77 7.81 2.10 -11.20
CA PRO A 77 6.83 1.06 -10.92
C PRO A 77 6.90 0.62 -9.45
N ALA A 78 5.76 0.46 -8.81
CA ALA A 78 5.72 -0.11 -7.46
C ALA A 78 6.13 -1.59 -7.50
N SER A 79 6.88 -2.04 -6.50
CA SER A 79 7.10 -3.47 -6.26
C SER A 79 5.77 -4.17 -5.99
N ASP A 80 5.68 -5.45 -6.35
CA ASP A 80 4.52 -6.27 -5.98
C ASP A 80 4.47 -6.46 -4.45
N PHE A 81 3.26 -6.42 -3.88
CA PHE A 81 3.04 -6.76 -2.48
C PHE A 81 3.56 -8.19 -2.19
N PRO A 82 4.33 -8.42 -1.10
CA PRO A 82 4.51 -7.57 0.09
C PRO A 82 5.68 -6.58 0.04
N PHE A 83 6.10 -6.15 -1.15
CA PHE A 83 7.15 -5.16 -1.40
C PHE A 83 8.56 -5.64 -1.02
N GLU A 84 8.88 -6.89 -1.35
CA GLU A 84 10.19 -7.48 -1.06
C GLU A 84 11.33 -6.60 -1.62
N GLY A 85 12.30 -6.30 -0.75
CA GLY A 85 13.47 -5.49 -1.10
C GLY A 85 13.24 -3.98 -1.18
N ALA A 86 12.01 -3.49 -1.02
CA ALA A 86 11.72 -2.06 -1.00
C ALA A 86 11.78 -1.46 0.42
N ARG A 87 12.16 -0.18 0.52
CA ARG A 87 11.86 0.62 1.71
C ARG A 87 10.44 1.15 1.61
N VAL A 88 9.61 0.84 2.61
CA VAL A 88 8.19 1.16 2.60
C VAL A 88 7.93 2.32 3.55
N PHE A 89 7.24 3.34 3.07
CA PHE A 89 6.73 4.45 3.88
C PHE A 89 5.21 4.45 3.84
N MET A 90 4.56 4.77 4.95
CA MET A 90 3.11 4.90 5.03
C MET A 90 2.74 6.31 5.47
N ASP A 91 1.76 6.91 4.79
CA ASP A 91 1.23 8.18 5.23
C ASP A 91 0.47 8.03 6.55
N GLN A 92 0.84 8.84 7.54
CA GLN A 92 0.32 8.77 8.89
C GLN A 92 -1.20 8.99 8.99
N SER A 93 -1.83 9.67 8.01
CA SER A 93 -3.28 9.89 8.04
C SER A 93 -4.07 8.58 7.95
N LEU A 94 -3.49 7.54 7.36
CA LEU A 94 -4.10 6.21 7.28
C LEU A 94 -4.24 5.56 8.65
N LEU A 95 -3.43 5.91 9.64
CA LEU A 95 -3.51 5.32 10.98
C LEU A 95 -4.72 5.81 11.79
N SER A 96 -5.45 6.81 11.27
CA SER A 96 -6.66 7.34 11.90
C SER A 96 -7.95 6.60 11.52
N VAL A 97 -7.87 5.63 10.60
CA VAL A 97 -9.02 4.82 10.16
C VAL A 97 -8.84 3.36 10.55
N ASP A 98 -9.96 2.69 10.86
CA ASP A 98 -9.94 1.29 11.34
C ASP A 98 -9.65 0.28 10.21
N GLY A 99 -10.00 0.63 8.97
CA GLY A 99 -9.89 -0.24 7.81
C GLY A 99 -9.61 0.53 6.52
N VAL A 100 -8.79 -0.08 5.67
CA VAL A 100 -8.53 0.38 4.30
C VAL A 100 -8.76 -0.72 3.29
N TRP A 101 -9.13 -0.32 2.08
CA TRP A 101 -9.30 -1.19 0.94
C TRP A 101 -8.09 -1.12 0.01
N LEU A 102 -7.56 -2.27 -0.41
CA LEU A 102 -6.56 -2.39 -1.47
C LEU A 102 -6.88 -3.51 -2.45
N GLU A 103 -6.36 -3.41 -3.66
CA GLU A 103 -6.40 -4.50 -4.64
C GLU A 103 -5.45 -5.63 -4.23
N ALA A 104 -5.95 -6.85 -4.23
CA ALA A 104 -5.24 -8.06 -3.88
C ALA A 104 -4.90 -8.86 -5.14
N GLY A 105 -3.97 -8.36 -5.96
CA GLY A 105 -3.44 -9.08 -7.12
C GLY A 105 -4.29 -9.03 -8.40
N SER A 106 -5.50 -8.46 -8.33
CA SER A 106 -6.25 -7.97 -9.49
C SER A 106 -7.29 -6.91 -9.09
N PRO A 107 -7.80 -6.09 -10.03
CA PRO A 107 -8.82 -5.07 -9.73
C PRO A 107 -10.15 -5.60 -9.20
N ARG A 108 -10.40 -6.92 -9.32
CA ARG A 108 -11.63 -7.56 -8.84
C ARG A 108 -11.47 -8.18 -7.47
N HIS A 109 -10.26 -8.34 -6.94
CA HIS A 109 -10.03 -8.91 -5.62
C HIS A 109 -9.61 -7.78 -4.70
N VAL A 110 -10.41 -7.53 -3.67
CA VAL A 110 -10.18 -6.44 -2.74
C VAL A 110 -10.01 -6.98 -1.33
N LEU A 111 -9.11 -6.37 -0.58
CA LEU A 111 -8.84 -6.70 0.81
C LEU A 111 -9.24 -5.50 1.68
N GLU A 112 -10.11 -5.72 2.65
CA GLU A 112 -10.25 -4.82 3.80
C GLU A 112 -9.33 -5.27 4.92
N VAL A 113 -8.52 -4.37 5.44
CA VAL A 113 -7.51 -4.68 6.47
C VAL A 113 -7.17 -3.43 7.28
N SER A 114 -6.70 -3.63 8.51
CA SER A 114 -6.18 -2.52 9.32
C SER A 114 -4.89 -1.94 8.71
N PRO A 115 -4.77 -0.61 8.59
CA PRO A 115 -3.52 0.06 8.20
C PRO A 115 -2.33 -0.32 9.09
N VAL A 116 -2.58 -0.50 10.39
CA VAL A 116 -1.54 -0.89 11.36
C VAL A 116 -0.98 -2.28 11.05
N GLN A 117 -1.84 -3.23 10.66
CA GLN A 117 -1.39 -4.57 10.27
C GLN A 117 -0.58 -4.53 8.98
N ILE A 118 -1.00 -3.73 7.99
CA ILE A 118 -0.24 -3.53 6.76
C ILE A 118 1.13 -2.93 7.06
N ALA A 119 1.19 -1.83 7.83
CA ALA A 119 2.45 -1.22 8.22
C ALA A 119 3.39 -2.22 8.91
N ARG A 120 2.85 -3.05 9.81
CA ARG A 120 3.64 -4.09 10.49
C ARG A 120 4.23 -5.11 9.51
N VAL A 121 3.43 -5.67 8.62
CA VAL A 121 3.89 -6.77 7.75
C VAL A 121 4.74 -6.32 6.57
N THR A 122 4.64 -5.05 6.18
CA THR A 122 5.52 -4.43 5.18
C THR A 122 6.70 -3.69 5.81
N SER A 123 6.82 -3.69 7.14
CA SER A 123 7.82 -2.91 7.90
C SER A 123 7.82 -1.42 7.50
N ALA A 124 6.64 -0.83 7.30
CA ALA A 124 6.53 0.54 6.84
C ALA A 124 6.91 1.57 7.92
N GLU A 125 7.73 2.55 7.54
CA GLU A 125 8.01 3.74 8.34
C GLU A 125 6.87 4.77 8.14
N THR A 126 6.30 5.31 9.21
CA THR A 126 5.12 6.20 9.12
C THR A 126 5.55 7.67 9.13
N ALA A 127 5.03 8.48 8.21
CA ALA A 127 5.34 9.92 8.12
C ALA A 127 4.23 10.73 7.44
N ASP A 128 4.32 12.06 7.45
CA ASP A 128 3.53 12.90 6.53
C ASP A 128 4.12 12.81 5.12
N LEU A 129 3.38 12.21 4.20
CA LEU A 129 3.82 12.01 2.82
C LEU A 129 3.00 12.81 1.82
N LEU A 130 1.96 13.53 2.24
CA LEU A 130 0.98 14.07 1.31
C LEU A 130 1.34 15.47 0.84
N ARG A 131 1.08 15.72 -0.44
CA ARG A 131 1.07 17.06 -1.00
C ARG A 131 -0.09 17.85 -0.39
N GLU A 132 0.19 19.08 0.00
CA GLU A 132 -0.83 20.04 0.40
C GLU A 132 -1.65 20.46 -0.83
N GLY A 133 -2.97 20.56 -0.64
CA GLY A 133 -3.93 20.92 -1.69
C GLY A 133 -4.14 22.41 -1.80
#